data_AF-A0A9W7C5E5-F1
#
_entry.id   AF-A0A9W7C5E5-F1
#
_cell.length_a   1.000
_cell.length_b   1.000
_cell.length_c   1.000
_cell.angle_alpha   90.00
_cell.angle_beta   90.00
_cell.angle_gamma   90.00
#
_symmetry.space_group_name_H-M   'P 1'
#
loop_
_entity.id
_entity.type
_entity.pdbx_description
1 polymer ?
#
loop_
_entity_poly.entity_id
_entity_poly.type
_entity_poly.pdbx_seq_one_letter_code
_entity_poly.pdbx_strand_id
1 'polypeptide(L)'
;MGKKYVPPSFPNPDELKGAALGLCVYIVMYALLLSFQSFSKSYLLKAKRSDPKNEGKHISFLKTKYYNNSDIIALAGDRAVGNTLEQSLVFIPLLLAHTMLVDEKEAFSICVIYSLSRIIYPFLYLTRFFPAVFVSTVPGYCVCGYMNYKLFLWAIS
;
A
#
# COMPACT_ATOMS: atom_id res chain seq x y z
N MET A 1 -36.43 -4.00 -27.49
CA MET A 1 -35.35 -4.99 -27.72
C MET A 1 -34.74 -5.33 -26.38
N GLY A 2 -35.11 -6.48 -25.79
CA GLY A 2 -34.50 -6.94 -24.55
C GLY A 2 -33.04 -7.33 -24.83
N LYS A 3 -32.08 -6.74 -24.12
CA LYS A 3 -30.70 -7.22 -24.14
C LYS A 3 -30.74 -8.67 -23.64
N LYS A 4 -30.31 -9.61 -24.49
CA LYS A 4 -30.10 -11.00 -24.10
C LYS A 4 -29.14 -10.96 -22.90
N TYR A 5 -29.59 -11.46 -21.75
CA TYR A 5 -28.71 -11.70 -20.61
C TYR A 5 -27.67 -12.73 -21.07
N VAL A 6 -26.45 -12.25 -21.28
CA VAL A 6 -25.29 -13.13 -21.44
C VAL A 6 -24.74 -13.26 -20.03
N PRO A 7 -24.77 -14.46 -19.42
CA PRO A 7 -24.19 -14.63 -18.10
C PRO A 7 -22.72 -14.19 -18.15
N PRO A 8 -22.24 -13.43 -17.15
CA PRO A 8 -20.83 -13.07 -17.10
C PRO A 8 -20.01 -14.36 -17.08
N SER A 9 -19.24 -14.58 -18.15
CA SER A 9 -18.25 -15.64 -18.18
C SER A 9 -17.06 -15.19 -17.36
N PHE A 10 -16.51 -16.08 -16.53
CA PHE A 10 -15.24 -15.79 -15.86
C PHE A 10 -14.17 -15.41 -16.89
N PRO A 11 -13.32 -14.41 -16.59
CA PRO A 11 -12.26 -14.00 -17.49
C PRO A 11 -11.29 -15.16 -17.73
N ASN A 12 -10.84 -15.29 -18.96
CA ASN A 12 -9.82 -16.27 -19.31
C ASN A 12 -8.42 -15.80 -18.82
N PRO A 13 -7.42 -16.69 -18.77
CA PRO A 13 -6.09 -16.33 -18.28
C PRO A 13 -5.41 -15.17 -19.02
N ASP A 14 -5.70 -15.00 -20.32
CA ASP A 14 -5.11 -13.91 -21.11
C ASP A 14 -5.68 -12.55 -20.73
N GLU A 15 -6.96 -12.49 -20.39
CA GLU A 15 -7.65 -11.28 -19.91
C GLU A 15 -7.16 -10.86 -18.51
N LEU A 16 -6.67 -11.82 -17.70
CA LEU A 16 -6.12 -11.56 -16.36
C LEU A 16 -4.69 -11.03 -16.32
N LYS A 17 -4.00 -10.92 -17.47
CA LYS A 17 -2.61 -10.41 -17.51
C LYS A 17 -2.47 -9.02 -16.91
N GLY A 18 -3.45 -8.14 -17.15
CA GLY A 18 -3.46 -6.79 -16.57
C GLY A 18 -3.51 -6.80 -15.04
N ALA A 19 -4.38 -7.65 -14.48
CA ALA A 19 -4.47 -7.83 -13.03
C ALA A 19 -3.19 -8.42 -12.43
N ALA A 20 -2.59 -9.42 -13.09
CA ALA A 20 -1.32 -9.99 -12.66
C ALA A 20 -0.19 -8.95 -12.64
N LEU A 21 -0.06 -8.14 -13.69
CA LEU A 21 0.89 -7.03 -13.75
C LEU A 21 0.62 -5.99 -12.64
N GLY A 22 -0.65 -5.68 -12.40
CA GLY A 22 -1.06 -4.77 -11.32
C GLY A 22 -0.65 -5.30 -9.94
N LEU A 23 -0.83 -6.59 -9.69
CA LEU A 23 -0.41 -7.23 -8.45
C LEU A 23 1.12 -7.22 -8.30
N CYS A 24 1.87 -7.41 -9.38
CA CYS A 24 3.33 -7.25 -9.37
C CYS A 24 3.74 -5.81 -8.98
N VAL A 25 3.06 -4.79 -9.50
CA VAL A 25 3.29 -3.39 -9.09
C VAL A 25 3.04 -3.20 -7.59
N TYR A 26 1.95 -3.77 -7.08
CA TYR A 26 1.65 -3.74 -5.64
C TYR A 26 2.73 -4.45 -4.80
N ILE A 27 3.19 -5.64 -5.22
CA ILE A 27 4.23 -6.40 -4.51
C ILE A 27 5.55 -5.63 -4.49
N VAL A 28 5.96 -5.05 -5.63
CA VAL A 28 7.17 -4.22 -5.72
C VAL A 28 7.05 -3.01 -4.79
N MET A 29 5.91 -2.32 -4.81
CA MET A 29 5.64 -1.21 -3.90
C MET A 29 5.77 -1.64 -2.44
N TYR A 30 5.16 -2.76 -2.05
CA TYR A 30 5.20 -3.24 -0.68
C TYR A 30 6.63 -3.63 -0.27
N ALA A 31 7.39 -4.27 -1.16
CA ALA A 31 8.81 -4.57 -0.94
C ALA A 31 9.66 -3.31 -0.76
N LEU A 32 9.39 -2.24 -1.52
CA LEU A 32 10.05 -0.95 -1.35
C LEU A 32 9.74 -0.33 0.03
N LEU A 33 8.49 -0.42 0.49
CA LEU A 33 8.12 0.07 1.82
C LEU A 33 8.78 -0.73 2.95
N LEU A 34 8.83 -2.05 2.85
CA LEU A 34 9.57 -2.91 3.80
C LEU A 34 11.07 -2.60 3.81
N SER A 35 11.64 -2.34 2.62
CA SER A 35 13.03 -1.93 2.46
C SER A 35 13.28 -0.59 3.14
N PHE A 36 12.38 0.39 2.94
CA PHE A 36 12.45 1.70 3.60
C PHE A 36 12.31 1.60 5.13
N GLN A 37 11.40 0.76 5.63
CA GLN A 37 11.25 0.49 7.07
C GLN A 37 12.52 -0.11 7.67
N SER A 38 13.20 -1.02 6.97
CA SER A 38 14.46 -1.61 7.42
C SER A 38 15.64 -0.62 7.31
N PHE A 39 15.68 0.14 6.22
CA PHE A 39 16.69 1.16 5.96
C PHE A 39 16.65 2.28 7.00
N SER A 40 15.48 2.84 7.29
CA SER A 40 15.31 3.92 8.27
C SER A 40 15.89 3.57 9.64
N LYS A 41 15.67 2.35 10.12
CA LYS A 41 16.18 1.85 11.41
C LYS A 41 17.69 1.63 11.39
N SER A 42 18.22 1.10 10.28
CA SER A 42 19.66 0.88 10.09
C SER A 42 20.41 2.21 9.99
N TYR A 43 19.84 3.18 9.27
CA TYR A 43 20.34 4.54 9.15
C TYR A 43 20.39 5.22 10.53
N LEU A 44 19.31 5.14 11.31
CA LEU A 44 19.26 5.72 12.66
C LEU A 44 20.26 5.08 13.62
N LEU A 45 20.46 3.76 13.56
CA LEU A 45 21.49 3.12 14.37
C LEU A 45 22.87 3.69 14.05
N LYS A 46 23.21 3.80 12.77
CA LYS A 46 24.50 4.35 12.32
C LYS A 46 24.65 5.80 12.78
N ALA A 47 23.63 6.63 12.57
CA ALA A 47 23.63 8.03 12.99
C ALA A 47 23.84 8.19 14.50
N LYS A 48 23.14 7.39 15.32
CA LYS A 48 23.28 7.45 16.78
C LYS A 48 24.66 6.99 17.26
N ARG A 49 25.26 5.98 16.63
CA ARG A 49 26.61 5.49 16.96
C ARG A 49 27.71 6.47 16.60
N SER A 50 27.49 7.28 15.57
CA SER A 50 28.42 8.32 15.14
C SER A 50 28.23 9.65 15.87
N ASP A 51 27.20 9.80 16.71
CA ASP A 51 26.95 11.02 17.48
C ASP A 51 27.88 11.09 18.71
N PRO A 52 28.74 12.12 18.85
CA PRO A 52 29.61 12.31 20.01
C PRO A 52 28.86 12.31 21.35
N LYS A 53 27.58 12.71 21.38
CA LYS A 53 26.73 12.69 22.59
C LYS A 53 26.46 11.28 23.13
N ASN A 54 26.72 10.26 22.32
CA ASN A 54 26.56 8.85 22.65
C ASN A 54 27.89 8.11 22.77
N GLU A 55 29.02 8.82 22.78
CA GLU A 55 30.33 8.22 23.01
C GLU A 55 30.35 7.44 24.35
N GLY A 56 30.86 6.20 24.31
CA GLY A 56 30.85 5.28 25.45
C GLY A 56 29.50 4.61 25.79
N LYS A 57 28.38 4.99 25.15
CA LYS A 57 27.08 4.33 25.36
C LYS A 57 26.89 3.14 24.43
N HIS A 58 26.50 1.98 24.98
CA HIS A 58 26.13 0.82 24.17
C HIS A 58 24.78 1.03 23.47
N ILE A 59 24.81 1.26 22.15
CA ILE A 59 23.61 1.44 21.33
C ILE A 59 23.15 0.10 20.77
N SER A 60 22.10 -0.44 21.40
CA SER A 60 21.46 -1.69 20.97
C SER A 60 20.68 -1.50 19.67
N PHE A 61 20.97 -2.37 18.69
CA PHE A 61 20.19 -2.48 17.46
C PHE A 61 18.74 -2.85 17.75
N LEU A 62 18.52 -3.79 18.67
CA LEU A 62 17.19 -4.31 18.99
C LEU A 62 16.29 -3.22 19.58
N LYS A 63 16.85 -2.37 20.45
CA LYS A 63 16.16 -1.18 20.98
C LYS A 63 15.83 -0.17 19.88
N THR A 64 16.79 0.07 18.97
CA THR A 64 16.59 1.00 17.84
C THR A 64 15.58 0.47 16.82
N LYS A 65 15.48 -0.86 16.67
CA LYS A 65 14.62 -1.51 15.68
C LYS A 65 13.17 -1.66 16.15
N TYR A 66 12.95 -2.06 17.41
CA TYR A 66 11.62 -2.45 17.90
C TYR A 66 11.03 -1.51 18.96
N TYR A 67 11.84 -0.66 19.60
CA TYR A 67 11.40 0.17 20.73
C TYR A 67 11.64 1.66 20.48
N ASN A 68 11.78 2.05 19.20
CA ASN A 68 12.05 3.42 18.81
C ASN A 68 10.78 4.16 18.39
N ASN A 69 10.18 4.88 19.33
CA ASN A 69 8.94 5.62 19.11
C ASN A 69 9.14 7.13 18.98
N SER A 70 10.40 7.61 19.00
CA SER A 70 10.70 9.05 18.99
C SER A 70 11.24 9.54 17.65
N ASP A 71 11.94 8.68 16.90
CA ASP A 71 12.59 9.11 15.66
C ASP A 71 11.60 9.11 14.48
N ILE A 72 11.32 10.30 13.95
CA ILE A 72 10.34 10.50 12.88
C ILE A 72 10.59 9.64 11.63
N ILE A 73 11.86 9.34 11.30
CA ILE A 73 12.22 8.54 10.14
C ILE A 73 11.86 7.05 10.37
N ALA A 74 12.08 6.53 11.58
CA ALA A 74 11.64 5.17 11.93
C ALA A 74 10.12 5.08 11.94
N LEU A 75 9.46 6.08 12.54
CA LEU A 75 8.00 6.17 12.56
C LEU A 75 7.41 6.25 11.15
N ALA A 76 8.01 7.01 10.24
CA ALA A 76 7.55 7.10 8.86
C ALA A 76 7.57 5.74 8.16
N GLY A 77 8.64 4.95 8.35
CA GLY A 77 8.75 3.61 7.80
C GLY A 77 7.72 2.64 8.41
N ASP A 78 7.58 2.64 9.74
CA ASP A 78 6.64 1.78 10.45
C ASP A 78 5.18 2.11 10.09
N ARG A 79 4.83 3.40 10.02
CA ARG A 79 3.49 3.84 9.65
C ARG A 79 3.16 3.61 8.18
N ALA A 80 4.13 3.73 7.26
CA ALA A 80 3.90 3.45 5.84
C ALA A 80 3.58 1.97 5.59
N VAL A 81 4.35 1.05 6.20
CA VAL A 81 4.10 -0.39 6.11
C VAL A 81 2.79 -0.74 6.81
N GLY A 82 2.58 -0.26 8.04
CA GLY A 82 1.35 -0.52 8.80
C GLY A 82 0.10 -0.05 8.05
N ASN A 83 0.10 1.18 7.54
CA ASN A 83 -1.02 1.72 6.76
C ASN A 83 -1.29 0.91 5.49
N THR A 84 -0.24 0.50 4.78
CA THR A 84 -0.40 -0.32 3.56
C THR A 84 -0.97 -1.69 3.89
N LEU A 85 -0.52 -2.33 4.96
CA LEU A 85 -1.00 -3.63 5.39
C LEU A 85 -2.47 -3.58 5.84
N GLU A 86 -2.82 -2.62 6.70
CA GLU A 86 -4.22 -2.40 7.14
C GLU A 86 -5.17 -2.25 5.96
N GLN A 87 -4.74 -1.51 4.94
CA GLN A 87 -5.55 -1.21 3.76
C GLN A 87 -5.57 -2.37 2.75
N SER A 88 -4.49 -3.15 2.68
CA SER A 88 -4.39 -4.33 1.80
C SER A 88 -5.43 -5.40 2.13
N LEU A 89 -5.84 -5.50 3.40
CA LEU A 89 -6.89 -6.42 3.86
C LEU A 89 -8.23 -6.18 3.17
N VAL A 90 -8.49 -4.94 2.76
CA VAL A 90 -9.71 -4.57 2.02
C VAL A 90 -9.43 -4.52 0.52
N PHE A 91 -8.29 -3.94 0.12
CA PHE A 91 -7.95 -3.73 -1.28
C PHE A 91 -7.77 -5.03 -2.06
N ILE A 92 -6.99 -6.00 -1.54
CA ILE A 92 -6.68 -7.23 -2.29
C ILE A 92 -7.94 -8.07 -2.55
N PRO A 93 -8.80 -8.36 -1.55
CA PRO A 93 -10.04 -9.09 -1.82
C PRO A 93 -10.97 -8.37 -2.80
N LEU A 94 -11.11 -7.04 -2.69
CA LEU A 94 -11.92 -6.26 -3.62
C LEU A 94 -11.35 -6.27 -5.03
N LEU A 95 -10.03 -6.16 -5.19
CA LEU A 95 -9.37 -6.23 -6.49
C LEU A 95 -9.62 -7.59 -7.15
N LEU A 96 -9.48 -8.69 -6.40
CA LEU A 96 -9.74 -10.04 -6.90
C LEU A 96 -11.21 -10.19 -7.32
N ALA A 97 -12.15 -9.80 -6.46
CA ALA A 97 -13.57 -9.87 -6.76
C ALA A 97 -13.96 -9.01 -7.98
N HIS A 98 -13.46 -7.78 -8.04
CA HIS A 98 -13.69 -6.86 -9.15
C HIS A 98 -13.14 -7.42 -10.46
N THR A 99 -11.91 -7.92 -10.45
CA THR A 99 -11.28 -8.50 -11.64
C THR A 99 -12.01 -9.75 -12.13
N MET A 100 -12.46 -10.61 -11.21
CA MET A 100 -13.09 -11.89 -11.58
C MET A 100 -14.56 -11.78 -12.00
N LEU A 101 -15.28 -10.79 -11.46
CA LEU A 101 -16.74 -10.71 -11.57
C LEU A 101 -17.22 -9.48 -12.33
N VAL A 102 -16.48 -8.37 -12.27
CA VAL A 102 -16.95 -7.07 -12.74
C VAL A 102 -16.26 -6.64 -14.03
N ASP A 103 -14.95 -6.36 -13.97
CA ASP A 103 -14.17 -5.86 -15.10
C ASP A 103 -12.67 -6.08 -14.85
N GLU A 104 -12.08 -6.96 -15.64
CA GLU A 104 -10.66 -7.30 -15.56
C GLU A 104 -9.74 -6.23 -16.20
N LYS A 105 -10.27 -5.38 -17.08
CA LYS A 105 -9.49 -4.38 -17.84
C LYS A 105 -9.07 -3.21 -16.97
N GLU A 106 -9.85 -2.89 -15.95
CA GLU A 106 -9.55 -1.79 -15.02
C GLU A 106 -8.50 -2.17 -13.95
N ALA A 107 -8.26 -3.47 -13.74
CA ALA A 107 -7.46 -4.00 -12.64
C ALA A 107 -6.03 -3.43 -12.58
N PHE A 108 -5.37 -3.27 -13.74
CA PHE A 108 -4.01 -2.71 -13.79
C PHE A 108 -3.97 -1.26 -13.31
N SER A 109 -4.83 -0.41 -13.87
CA SER A 109 -4.92 1.01 -13.54
C SER A 109 -5.25 1.21 -12.06
N ILE A 110 -6.20 0.42 -11.54
CA ILE A 110 -6.57 0.38 -10.12
C ILE A 110 -5.35 0.08 -9.24
N CYS A 111 -4.58 -0.95 -9.58
CA CYS A 111 -3.37 -1.32 -8.82
C CYS A 111 -2.31 -0.23 -8.85
N VAL A 112 -2.08 0.40 -10.00
CA VAL A 112 -1.10 1.48 -10.16
C VAL A 112 -1.50 2.69 -9.31
N ILE A 113 -2.75 3.15 -9.40
CA ILE A 113 -3.25 4.30 -8.62
C ILE A 113 -3.14 4.01 -7.13
N TYR A 114 -3.60 2.84 -6.69
CA TYR A 114 -3.50 2.43 -5.29
C TYR A 114 -2.04 2.37 -4.82
N SER A 115 -1.15 1.76 -5.60
CA SER A 115 0.24 1.56 -5.19
C SER A 115 1.03 2.86 -5.14
N LEU A 116 0.87 3.73 -6.14
CA LEU A 116 1.53 5.04 -6.17
C LEU A 116 1.07 5.92 -5.00
N SER A 117 -0.22 5.86 -4.62
CA SER A 117 -0.71 6.61 -3.47
C SER A 117 -0.05 6.15 -2.16
N ARG A 118 0.33 4.87 -2.03
CA ARG A 118 1.02 4.36 -0.83
C ARG A 118 2.51 4.71 -0.79
N ILE A 119 3.20 4.69 -1.93
CA ILE A 119 4.64 5.02 -2.01
C ILE A 119 4.93 6.42 -1.48
N ILE A 120 4.01 7.37 -1.68
CA ILE A 120 4.20 8.76 -1.24
C ILE A 120 3.95 8.95 0.28
N TYR A 121 3.29 8.00 0.94
CA TYR A 121 2.96 8.07 2.38
C TYR A 121 4.15 8.41 3.29
N PRO A 122 5.29 7.67 3.26
CA PRO A 122 6.41 7.94 4.16
C PRO A 122 6.96 9.36 4.00
N PHE A 123 6.99 9.89 2.78
CA PHE A 123 7.48 11.25 2.51
C PHE A 123 6.53 12.32 3.07
N LEU A 124 5.22 12.13 2.91
CA LEU A 124 4.22 13.03 3.49
C LEU A 124 4.24 12.97 5.01
N TYR A 125 4.45 11.79 5.60
CA TYR A 125 4.58 11.63 7.04
C TYR A 125 5.78 12.41 7.61
N LEU A 126 6.91 12.45 6.89
CA LEU A 126 8.11 13.20 7.30
C LEU A 126 7.87 14.71 7.39
N THR A 127 6.87 15.26 6.71
CA THR A 127 6.54 16.69 6.77
C THR A 127 5.98 17.14 8.12
N ARG A 128 5.57 16.20 8.99
CA ARG A 128 4.85 16.44 10.26
C ARG A 128 3.51 17.16 10.13
N PHE A 129 3.11 17.54 8.93
CA PHE A 129 1.78 18.06 8.67
C PHE A 129 0.82 16.88 8.50
N PHE A 130 0.18 16.46 9.60
CA PHE A 130 -0.68 15.27 9.61
C PHE A 130 -1.69 15.24 8.46
N PRO A 131 -2.36 16.35 8.07
CA PRO A 131 -3.28 16.32 6.94
C PRO A 131 -2.64 15.96 5.59
N ALA A 132 -1.32 16.14 5.42
CA ALA A 132 -0.61 15.76 4.20
C ALA A 132 -0.78 14.26 3.90
N VAL A 133 -0.85 13.41 4.92
CA VAL A 133 -0.99 11.95 4.74
C VAL A 133 -2.33 11.57 4.10
N PHE A 134 -3.34 12.45 4.13
CA PHE A 134 -4.60 12.20 3.42
C PHE A 134 -4.40 12.14 1.91
N VAL A 135 -3.42 12.85 1.36
CA VAL A 135 -3.06 12.79 -0.07
C VAL A 135 -2.64 11.37 -0.49
N SER A 136 -2.01 10.62 0.42
CA SER A 136 -1.62 9.22 0.17
C SER A 136 -2.73 8.19 0.42
N THR A 137 -3.70 8.52 1.28
CA THR A 137 -4.70 7.54 1.77
C THR A 137 -6.05 7.67 1.06
N VAL A 138 -6.50 8.89 0.77
CA VAL A 138 -7.78 9.17 0.12
C VAL A 138 -7.90 8.50 -1.26
N PRO A 139 -6.88 8.54 -2.15
CA PRO A 139 -6.97 7.84 -3.43
C PRO A 139 -7.23 6.34 -3.26
N GLY A 140 -6.59 5.70 -2.27
CA GLY A 140 -6.82 4.30 -1.94
C GLY A 140 -8.25 4.03 -1.47
N TYR A 141 -8.82 4.92 -0.65
CA TYR A 141 -10.23 4.81 -0.23
C TYR A 141 -11.19 4.97 -1.41
N CYS A 142 -10.93 5.93 -2.32
CA CYS A 142 -11.73 6.11 -3.51
C CYS A 142 -11.70 4.87 -4.42
N VAL A 143 -10.52 4.27 -4.60
CA VAL A 143 -10.35 3.03 -5.37
C VAL A 143 -11.13 1.87 -4.74
N CYS A 144 -10.99 1.64 -3.43
CA CYS A 144 -11.75 0.60 -2.74
C CYS A 144 -13.26 0.85 -2.79
N GLY A 145 -13.70 2.09 -2.59
CA GLY A 145 -15.10 2.48 -2.67
C GLY A 145 -15.69 2.26 -4.07
N TYR A 146 -14.93 2.62 -5.11
CA TYR A 146 -15.31 2.40 -6.50
C TYR A 146 -15.47 0.90 -6.82
N MET A 147 -14.49 0.07 -6.46
CA MET A 147 -14.57 -1.38 -6.68
C MET A 147 -15.75 -1.99 -5.93
N ASN A 148 -15.96 -1.61 -4.66
CA ASN A 148 -17.08 -2.08 -3.86
C ASN A 148 -18.44 -1.67 -4.46
N TYR A 149 -18.56 -0.42 -4.91
CA TYR A 149 -19.76 0.07 -5.57
C TYR A 149 -20.08 -0.71 -6.85
N LYS A 150 -19.07 -0.94 -7.71
CA LYS A 150 -19.24 -1.73 -8.94
C LYS A 150 -19.59 -3.19 -8.66
N LEU A 151 -18.97 -3.79 -7.65
CA LEU A 151 -19.28 -5.15 -7.21
C LEU A 151 -20.72 -5.25 -6.67
N PHE A 152 -21.16 -4.26 -5.90
CA PHE A 152 -22.54 -4.18 -5.41
C PHE A 152 -23.54 -4.10 -6.58
N LEU A 153 -23.29 -3.24 -7.57
CA LEU A 153 -24.14 -3.14 -8.76
C LEU A 153 -24.21 -4.46 -9.54
N TRP A 154 -23.08 -5.14 -9.72
CA TRP A 154 -23.03 -6.45 -10.36
C TRP A 154 -23.84 -7.50 -9.59
N ALA A 155 -23.81 -7.47 -8.26
CA ALA A 155 -24.50 -8.45 -7.43
C ALA A 155 -26.04 -8.32 -7.46
N ILE A 156 -26.58 -7.16 -7.84
CA ILE A 156 -28.03 -6.89 -7.87
C ILE A 156 -28.62 -6.79 -9.29
N SER A 157 -27.79 -6.88 -10.33
CA SER A 157 -28.20 -6.83 -11.74
C SER A 157 -28.52 -8.22 -12.29
#